data_AF-A0A9Q3FK38-F1
#
_entry.id   AF-A0A9Q3FK38-F1
#
_cell.length_a   1.000
_cell.length_b   1.000
_cell.length_c   1.000
_cell.angle_alpha   90.00
_cell.angle_beta   90.00
_cell.angle_gamma   90.00
#
_symmetry.space_group_name_H-M   'P 1'
#
loop_
_entity.id
_entity.type
_entity.pdbx_description
1 polymer ?
#
loop_
_entity_poly.entity_id
_entity_poly.type
_entity_poly.pdbx_seq_one_letter_code
_entity_poly.pdbx_strand_id
1 'polypeptide(L)'
;MPQDTAKKNFCKHTQDAQTFLVTPTKGMAYIRGTATKMTVCIDIAQHPLIIDSGAHCSIVARKYLDNHFPNWENQLLPTKAKNFKSASGKMNSIGRIIKEIIIPHSKGNIRLNPELIVLDDAHIQGLLLGTDYQRMYGIDI
;
A
#
# COMPACT_ATOMS: atom_id res chain seq x y z
N MET A 1 -11.72 -27.26 21.13
CA MET A 1 -11.83 -26.36 19.97
C MET A 1 -13.11 -25.55 20.12
N PRO A 2 -13.02 -24.23 19.99
CA PRO A 2 -14.09 -23.50 19.32
C PRO A 2 -13.51 -22.73 18.13
N GLN A 3 -14.17 -22.95 17.00
CA GLN A 3 -14.04 -22.20 15.76
C GLN A 3 -14.66 -20.83 16.00
N ASP A 4 -13.91 -19.74 15.82
CA ASP A 4 -14.54 -18.45 15.59
C ASP A 4 -13.89 -17.77 14.39
N THR A 5 -14.55 -18.03 13.27
CA THR A 5 -14.46 -17.40 11.96
C THR A 5 -13.96 -15.96 12.01
N ALA A 6 -12.79 -15.73 11.42
CA ALA A 6 -12.30 -14.41 11.06
C ALA A 6 -13.35 -13.70 10.20
N LYS A 7 -14.12 -12.79 10.81
CA LYS A 7 -15.03 -11.91 10.08
C LYS A 7 -14.18 -11.01 9.17
N LYS A 8 -14.19 -11.32 7.87
CA LYS A 8 -13.83 -10.37 6.80
C LYS A 8 -14.80 -9.19 6.89
N ASN A 9 -14.41 -8.16 7.61
CA ASN A 9 -15.22 -6.95 7.77
C ASN A 9 -14.99 -6.04 6.56
N PHE A 10 -16.08 -5.79 5.84
CA PHE A 10 -16.14 -4.99 4.62
C PHE A 10 -16.04 -3.51 4.96
N CYS A 11 -15.02 -2.80 4.47
CA CYS A 11 -14.86 -1.36 4.66
C CYS A 11 -15.64 -0.58 3.58
N LYS A 12 -16.99 -0.54 3.65
CA LYS A 12 -17.81 0.16 2.64
C LYS A 12 -18.02 1.65 2.94
N HIS A 13 -17.93 2.06 4.20
CA HIS A 13 -18.01 3.48 4.57
C HIS A 13 -16.73 3.93 5.27
N THR A 14 -16.29 5.17 5.03
CA THR A 14 -15.16 5.80 5.72
C THR A 14 -15.26 5.78 7.25
N GLN A 15 -16.47 5.60 7.80
CA GLN A 15 -16.71 5.44 9.24
C GLN A 15 -16.29 4.06 9.76
N ASP A 16 -16.36 3.00 8.95
CA ASP A 16 -15.96 1.65 9.37
C ASP A 16 -14.44 1.55 9.56
N ALA A 17 -13.67 2.34 8.81
CA ALA A 17 -12.22 2.39 8.93
C ALA A 17 -11.74 2.84 10.33
N GLN A 18 -12.58 3.54 11.10
CA GLN A 18 -12.27 3.99 12.46
C GLN A 18 -12.23 2.84 13.48
N THR A 19 -12.88 1.71 13.21
CA THR A 19 -13.05 0.62 14.20
C THR A 19 -11.90 -0.40 14.17
N PHE A 20 -11.01 -0.35 13.17
CA PHE A 20 -10.08 -1.46 12.88
C PHE A 20 -8.61 -1.20 13.23
N LEU A 21 -8.23 0.02 13.61
CA LEU A 21 -6.89 0.30 14.12
C LEU A 21 -6.97 0.47 15.63
N VAL A 22 -6.23 -0.38 16.34
CA VAL A 22 -5.98 -0.22 17.78
C VAL A 22 -5.26 1.10 17.96
N THR A 23 -6.02 2.18 18.15
CA THR A 23 -5.46 3.51 18.37
C THR A 23 -4.52 3.40 19.56
N PRO A 24 -3.22 3.76 19.43
CA PRO A 24 -2.35 3.72 20.59
C PRO A 24 -2.97 4.63 21.65
N THR A 25 -3.06 4.13 22.89
CA THR A 25 -3.45 4.95 24.03
C THR A 25 -2.66 6.25 23.99
N LYS A 26 -3.30 7.39 24.27
CA LYS A 26 -2.66 8.71 24.23
C LYS A 26 -1.28 8.66 24.91
N GLY A 27 -0.24 9.04 24.18
CA GLY A 27 1.14 9.02 24.69
C GLY A 27 1.92 7.71 24.47
N MET A 28 1.29 6.63 24.01
CA MET A 28 1.91 5.30 23.85
C MET A 28 2.28 4.96 22.40
N ALA A 29 2.30 5.92 21.48
CA ALA A 29 2.61 5.64 20.07
C ALA A 29 4.05 5.10 19.88
N TYR A 30 4.98 5.49 20.74
CA TYR A 30 6.40 5.10 20.68
C TYR A 30 6.64 3.59 20.82
N ILE A 31 5.71 2.83 21.42
CA ILE A 31 5.85 1.37 21.60
C ILE A 31 5.45 0.56 20.35
N ARG A 32 4.93 1.23 19.30
CA ARG A 32 4.42 0.57 18.08
C ARG A 32 5.45 0.48 16.95
N GLY A 33 6.61 1.13 17.09
CA GLY A 33 7.61 1.24 16.04
C GLY A 33 8.43 -0.03 15.85
N THR A 34 7.90 -1.03 15.14
CA THR A 34 8.66 -2.24 14.78
C THR A 34 8.98 -2.34 13.29
N ALA A 35 8.29 -1.59 12.42
CA ALA A 35 8.54 -1.52 10.98
C ALA A 35 7.82 -0.31 10.34
N THR A 36 8.32 0.18 9.21
CA THR A 36 7.63 1.16 8.33
C THR A 36 6.55 0.49 7.48
N LYS A 37 5.74 -0.37 8.11
CA LYS A 37 4.64 -1.10 7.47
C LYS A 37 3.32 -0.67 8.10
N MET A 38 2.34 -0.36 7.26
CA MET A 38 0.99 -0.02 7.69
C MET A 38 -0.05 -0.80 6.90
N THR A 39 -1.29 -0.72 7.36
CA THR A 39 -2.45 -1.30 6.66
C THR A 39 -3.24 -0.16 6.05
N VAL A 40 -3.51 -0.24 4.75
CA VAL A 40 -4.40 0.67 4.02
C VAL A 40 -5.63 -0.08 3.55
N CYS A 41 -6.70 0.67 3.28
CA CYS A 41 -7.87 0.13 2.60
C CYS A 41 -7.80 0.51 1.12
N ILE A 42 -8.02 -0.45 0.23
CA ILE A 42 -8.35 -0.20 -1.17
C ILE A 42 -9.73 -0.79 -1.39
N ASP A 43 -10.64 0.01 -1.94
CA ASP A 43 -12.07 -0.31 -1.99
C ASP A 43 -12.58 -0.69 -0.59
N ILE A 44 -12.83 -1.98 -0.38
CA ILE A 44 -13.36 -2.57 0.86
C ILE A 44 -12.36 -3.46 1.61
N ALA A 45 -11.19 -3.70 1.01
CA ALA A 45 -10.23 -4.70 1.46
C ALA A 45 -8.99 -4.06 2.07
N GLN A 46 -8.42 -4.73 3.06
CA GLN A 46 -7.20 -4.31 3.73
C GLN A 46 -5.97 -4.84 3.00
N HIS A 47 -4.99 -3.96 2.80
CA HIS A 47 -3.76 -4.26 2.11
C HIS A 47 -2.55 -3.73 2.88
N PRO A 48 -1.46 -4.50 2.98
CA PRO A 48 -0.19 -3.99 3.49
C PRO A 48 0.40 -2.92 2.56
N LEU A 49 0.89 -1.85 3.19
CA LEU A 49 1.66 -0.78 2.57
C LEU A 49 3.00 -0.66 3.30
N ILE A 50 4.10 -0.64 2.56
CA ILE A 50 5.45 -0.40 3.07
C ILE A 50 5.86 1.01 2.68
N ILE A 51 6.43 1.76 3.62
CA ILE A 51 7.07 3.06 3.34
C ILE A 51 8.57 2.80 3.32
N ASP A 52 9.20 2.99 2.16
CA ASP A 52 10.60 2.63 1.92
C ASP A 52 11.37 3.80 1.33
N SER A 53 12.22 4.45 2.14
CA SER A 53 13.07 5.57 1.71
C SER A 53 14.21 5.13 0.77
N GLY A 54 14.50 3.83 0.70
CA GLY A 54 15.44 3.25 -0.27
C GLY A 54 14.87 3.12 -1.68
N ALA A 55 13.55 3.23 -1.85
CA ALA A 55 12.90 3.17 -3.14
C ALA A 55 12.68 4.57 -3.73
N HIS A 56 13.18 4.80 -4.94
CA HIS A 56 12.97 6.08 -5.62
C HIS A 56 11.50 6.31 -6.02
N CYS A 57 10.80 5.24 -6.40
CA CYS A 57 9.43 5.29 -6.89
C CYS A 57 8.54 4.30 -6.13
N SER A 58 7.25 4.58 -6.11
CA SER A 58 6.23 3.72 -5.54
C SER A 58 5.86 2.61 -6.52
N ILE A 59 5.79 1.37 -6.02
CA ILE A 59 5.66 0.18 -6.85
C ILE A 59 4.67 -0.82 -6.28
N VAL A 60 4.21 -1.73 -7.14
CA VAL A 60 3.43 -2.91 -6.78
C VAL A 60 3.87 -4.10 -7.62
N ALA A 61 3.89 -5.29 -7.03
CA ALA A 61 4.21 -6.51 -7.75
C ALA A 61 3.00 -6.96 -8.59
N ARG A 62 3.24 -7.38 -9.84
CA ARG A 62 2.21 -7.97 -10.71
C ARG A 62 1.47 -9.11 -10.03
N LYS A 63 2.23 -10.07 -9.46
CA LYS A 63 1.65 -11.23 -8.75
C LYS A 63 0.74 -10.82 -7.59
N TYR A 64 1.04 -9.70 -6.94
CA TYR A 64 0.17 -9.16 -5.89
C TYR A 64 -1.14 -8.61 -6.49
N LEU A 65 -1.06 -7.91 -7.63
CA LEU A 65 -2.25 -7.46 -8.34
C LEU A 65 -3.13 -8.62 -8.81
N ASP A 66 -2.53 -9.64 -9.44
CA ASP A 66 -3.23 -10.84 -9.93
C ASP A 66 -4.04 -11.52 -8.82
N ASN A 67 -3.52 -11.52 -7.59
CA ASN A 67 -4.16 -12.18 -6.46
C ASN A 67 -5.27 -11.35 -5.79
N HIS A 68 -5.26 -10.02 -5.96
CA HIS A 68 -6.07 -9.12 -5.12
C HIS A 68 -6.99 -8.18 -5.91
N PHE A 69 -6.69 -7.89 -7.17
CA PHE A 69 -7.40 -6.90 -7.98
C PHE A 69 -7.77 -7.50 -9.35
N PRO A 70 -8.95 -8.12 -9.48
CA PRO A 70 -9.40 -8.66 -10.75
C PRO A 70 -9.41 -7.58 -11.85
N ASN A 71 -8.94 -7.93 -13.05
CA ASN A 71 -8.91 -7.04 -14.23
C ASN A 71 -8.11 -5.75 -14.01
N TRP A 72 -7.08 -5.76 -13.16
CA TRP A 72 -6.22 -4.59 -12.94
C TRP A 72 -5.50 -4.17 -14.24
N GLU A 73 -5.29 -5.11 -15.16
CA GLU A 73 -4.67 -4.90 -16.46
C GLU A 73 -5.43 -3.89 -17.31
N ASN A 74 -6.76 -3.80 -17.15
CA ASN A 74 -7.60 -2.82 -17.86
C ASN A 74 -7.32 -1.37 -17.40
N GLN A 75 -6.66 -1.21 -16.26
CA GLN A 75 -6.24 0.08 -15.69
C GLN A 75 -4.76 0.36 -15.95
N LEU A 76 -4.06 -0.50 -16.69
CA LEU A 76 -2.63 -0.38 -16.94
C LEU A 76 -2.35 0.76 -17.92
N LEU A 77 -1.54 1.71 -17.44
CA LEU A 77 -1.08 2.85 -18.22
C LEU A 77 0.38 2.65 -18.64
N PRO A 78 0.78 3.12 -19.83
CA PRO A 78 2.15 2.99 -20.31
C PRO A 78 3.10 3.85 -19.48
N THR A 79 4.24 3.31 -19.05
CA THR A 79 5.23 4.06 -18.27
C THR A 79 6.28 4.73 -19.16
N LYS A 80 6.69 5.97 -18.81
CA LYS A 80 7.70 6.72 -19.57
C LYS A 80 9.14 6.28 -19.24
N ALA A 81 9.37 5.77 -18.04
CA ALA A 81 10.66 5.31 -17.57
C ALA A 81 10.94 3.87 -18.06
N LYS A 82 12.13 3.62 -18.61
CA LYS A 82 12.48 2.31 -19.19
C LYS A 82 13.41 1.45 -18.34
N ASN A 83 14.02 2.03 -17.29
CA ASN A 83 15.13 1.39 -16.57
C ASN A 83 14.94 1.42 -15.06
N PHE A 84 14.15 0.49 -14.52
CA PHE A 84 14.05 0.28 -13.08
C PHE A 84 15.18 -0.64 -12.59
N LYS A 85 15.71 -0.35 -11.41
CA LYS A 85 16.79 -1.12 -10.79
C LYS A 85 16.49 -1.31 -9.30
N SER A 86 16.86 -2.47 -8.80
CA SER A 86 16.90 -2.82 -7.38
C SER A 86 18.33 -3.17 -6.98
N ALA A 87 18.56 -3.47 -5.70
CA ALA A 87 19.85 -3.97 -5.22
C ALA A 87 20.28 -5.28 -5.92
N SER A 88 19.32 -6.08 -6.39
CA SER A 88 19.56 -7.37 -7.06
C SER A 88 19.69 -7.26 -8.58
N GLY A 89 19.56 -6.06 -9.17
CA GLY A 89 19.78 -5.85 -10.60
C GLY A 89 18.66 -5.05 -11.28
N LYS A 90 18.45 -5.32 -12.58
CA LYS A 90 17.38 -4.67 -13.36
C LYS A 90 16.04 -5.28 -12.97
N MET A 91 15.00 -4.43 -12.96
CA MET A 91 13.62 -4.83 -12.72
C MET A 91 12.79 -4.68 -13.99
N ASN A 92 11.86 -5.59 -14.23
CA ASN A 92 10.97 -5.57 -15.38
C ASN A 92 9.67 -4.82 -15.05
N SER A 93 9.50 -3.60 -15.58
CA SER A 93 8.26 -2.83 -15.45
C SER A 93 7.33 -3.06 -16.64
N ILE A 94 6.05 -3.32 -16.38
CA ILE A 94 5.04 -3.53 -17.43
C ILE A 94 4.12 -2.33 -17.63
N GLY A 95 4.14 -1.37 -16.71
CA GLY A 95 3.36 -0.14 -16.81
C GLY A 95 3.20 0.51 -15.44
N ARG A 96 2.17 1.35 -15.30
CA ARG A 96 1.74 1.88 -14.01
C ARG A 96 0.24 1.83 -13.86
N ILE A 97 -0.23 1.79 -12.63
CA ILE A 97 -1.64 1.90 -12.27
C ILE A 97 -1.82 3.03 -11.27
N ILE A 98 -3.03 3.60 -11.21
CA ILE A 98 -3.43 4.53 -10.15
C ILE A 98 -4.39 3.79 -9.23
N LYS A 99 -4.13 3.78 -7.92
CA LYS A 99 -5.03 3.18 -6.93
C LYS A 99 -5.33 4.17 -5.82
N GLU A 100 -6.62 4.36 -5.52
CA GLU A 100 -7.00 5.07 -4.30
C GLU A 100 -6.67 4.17 -3.09
N ILE A 101 -5.83 4.68 -2.20
CA ILE A 101 -5.54 4.07 -0.90
C ILE A 101 -6.09 4.97 0.20
N ILE A 102 -6.76 4.35 1.17
CA ILE A 102 -7.28 5.01 2.36
C ILE A 102 -6.43 4.56 3.54
N ILE A 103 -5.72 5.49 4.16
CA ILE A 103 -5.05 5.28 5.43
C ILE A 103 -6.07 5.59 6.54
N PRO A 104 -6.51 4.58 7.32
CA PRO A 104 -7.47 4.81 8.38
C PRO A 104 -6.85 5.63 9.49
N HIS A 105 -7.60 6.59 10.05
CA HIS A 105 -7.15 7.32 11.23
C HIS A 105 -8.35 7.83 12.04
N SER A 106 -8.22 7.80 13.38
CA SER A 106 -9.33 8.01 14.32
C SER A 106 -9.96 9.40 14.25
N LYS A 107 -9.22 10.41 13.79
CA LYS A 107 -9.70 11.79 13.61
C LYS A 107 -10.10 12.14 12.18
N GLY A 108 -10.11 11.16 11.29
CA GLY A 108 -10.34 11.36 9.86
C GLY A 108 -9.28 10.63 9.05
N ASN A 109 -9.73 9.94 8.00
CA ASN A 109 -8.87 9.13 7.15
C ASN A 109 -8.09 10.01 6.16
N ILE A 110 -6.90 9.54 5.78
CA ILE A 110 -6.10 10.16 4.72
C ILE A 110 -6.33 9.37 3.43
N ARG A 111 -6.61 10.06 2.33
CA ARG A 111 -6.76 9.44 0.99
C ARG A 111 -5.57 9.83 0.12
N LEU A 112 -4.97 8.84 -0.53
CA LEU A 112 -3.88 9.04 -1.49
C LEU A 112 -4.26 8.33 -2.79
N ASN A 113 -3.84 8.87 -3.93
CA ASN A 113 -4.03 8.23 -5.24
C ASN A 113 -2.67 7.92 -5.88
N PRO A 114 -1.87 7.00 -5.31
CA PRO A 114 -0.56 6.71 -5.86
C PRO A 114 -0.59 6.13 -7.27
N GLU A 115 0.26 6.70 -8.12
CA GLU A 115 0.79 6.09 -9.34
C GLU A 115 1.84 5.04 -8.93
N LEU A 116 1.48 3.78 -9.10
CA LEU A 116 2.31 2.63 -8.74
C LEU A 116 2.89 2.02 -10.01
N ILE A 117 4.21 1.91 -10.08
CA ILE A 117 4.86 1.13 -11.13
C ILE A 117 4.58 -0.34 -10.90
N VAL A 118 4.07 -1.01 -11.92
CA VAL A 118 3.83 -2.46 -11.88
C VAL A 118 5.11 -3.18 -12.30
N LEU A 119 5.68 -3.94 -11.38
CA LEU A 119 6.88 -4.75 -11.60
C LEU A 119 6.49 -6.23 -11.74
N ASP A 120 6.91 -6.85 -12.83
CA ASP A 120 6.60 -8.25 -13.19
C ASP A 120 7.39 -9.25 -12.31
N ASP A 121 8.63 -8.89 -11.98
CA ASP A 121 9.61 -9.71 -11.26
C ASP A 121 9.74 -9.36 -9.77
N ALA A 122 8.92 -8.45 -9.25
CA ALA A 122 8.91 -8.11 -7.82
C ALA A 122 8.21 -9.17 -6.96
N HIS A 123 8.68 -9.33 -5.73
CA HIS A 123 8.15 -10.31 -4.76
C HIS A 123 7.47 -9.69 -3.53
N ILE A 124 7.18 -8.39 -3.58
CA ILE A 124 6.57 -7.65 -2.47
C ILE A 124 5.13 -8.11 -2.26
N GLN A 125 4.80 -8.43 -1.00
CA GLN A 125 3.46 -8.85 -0.56
C GLN A 125 2.66 -7.63 -0.09
N GLY A 126 2.41 -6.69 -1.01
CA GLY A 126 1.77 -5.42 -0.70
C GLY A 126 2.09 -4.33 -1.71
N LEU A 127 1.79 -3.11 -1.29
CA LEU A 127 2.15 -1.89 -1.97
C LEU A 127 3.41 -1.32 -1.32
N LEU A 128 4.24 -0.61 -2.09
CA LEU A 128 5.41 0.09 -1.58
C LEU A 128 5.34 1.56 -1.99
N LEU A 129 5.36 2.47 -1.01
CA LEU A 129 5.54 3.91 -1.24
C LEU A 129 7.01 4.28 -1.11
N GLY A 130 7.56 4.74 -2.23
CA GLY A 130 8.90 5.27 -2.32
C GLY A 130 8.97 6.76 -1.98
N THR A 131 10.16 7.30 -2.20
CA THR A 131 10.48 8.71 -1.97
C THR A 131 9.71 9.69 -2.84
N ASP A 132 9.16 9.25 -3.98
CA ASP A 132 8.24 10.02 -4.82
C ASP A 132 6.99 10.48 -4.04
N TYR A 133 6.37 9.57 -3.29
CA TYR A 133 5.22 9.91 -2.45
C TYR A 133 5.64 10.42 -1.08
N GLN A 134 6.74 9.93 -0.49
CA GLN A 134 7.20 10.47 0.80
C GLN A 134 7.46 11.98 0.72
N ARG A 135 8.16 12.44 -0.33
CA ARG A 135 8.42 13.87 -0.54
C ARG A 135 7.15 14.66 -0.82
N MET A 136 6.23 14.09 -1.60
CA MET A 136 4.94 14.74 -1.90
C MET A 136 4.11 15.00 -0.63
N TYR A 137 4.18 14.09 0.35
CA TYR A 137 3.38 14.15 1.58
C TYR A 137 4.18 14.59 2.81
N GLY A 138 5.44 15.02 2.66
CA GLY A 138 6.28 15.49 3.76
C GLY A 138 6.62 14.42 4.80
N ILE A 139 6.72 13.15 4.37
CA ILE A 139 7.13 12.03 5.22
C ILE A 139 8.67 11.95 5.18
N ASP A 140 9.30 12.08 6.34
CA ASP A 140 10.76 11.99 6.51
C ASP A 140 11.08 10.92 7.57
N ILE A 141 11.95 9.97 7.23
CA ILE A 141 12.26 8.76 8.02
C ILE A 141 13.77 8.54 8.05
#